data_AF-A0A2A3YE18-F1
#
_entry.id   AF-A0A2A3YE18-F1
#
_cell.length_a   1.000
_cell.length_b   1.000
_cell.length_c   1.000
_cell.angle_alpha   90.00
_cell.angle_beta   90.00
_cell.angle_gamma   90.00
#
_symmetry.space_group_name_H-M   'P 1'
#
loop_
_entity.id
_entity.type
_entity.pdbx_description
1 polymer ?
#
loop_
_entity_poly.entity_id
_entity_poly.type
_entity_poly.pdbx_seq_one_letter_code
_entity_poly.pdbx_strand_id
1 'polypeptide(L)'
;MKIRHSAKVFALTLTGLMMVSGCSSQDSKVEESQSPPSAAELMPRLVDEATDKDQLPEGFEASGTYTADSLRHLANSGYGEHFVAEGEDGELCLLTVAAPKEQGVDPEVASSTCPPVQHVLDNGILLEVTGGESSFDVVSYLLPPDISEQSATEAIKELVPDNHSELRPPVEIISADSAVLLVMTSQTSQQLGEFQLPRANGDSLTLRPIR
;
A
#
# COMPACT_ATOMS: atom_id res chain seq x y z
N MET A 1 -67.89 37.13 59.83
CA MET A 1 -68.87 36.25 60.50
C MET A 1 -69.52 35.36 59.45
N LYS A 2 -69.65 34.05 59.72
CA LYS A 2 -70.19 32.94 58.88
C LYS A 2 -69.20 32.13 58.03
N ILE A 3 -68.69 31.12 58.73
CA ILE A 3 -68.27 29.77 58.36
C ILE A 3 -69.22 29.10 57.34
N ARG A 4 -68.69 28.30 56.40
CA ARG A 4 -69.12 26.91 56.17
C ARG A 4 -68.16 26.11 55.29
N HIS A 5 -67.68 25.01 55.89
CA HIS A 5 -67.02 23.87 55.27
C HIS A 5 -67.90 23.19 54.22
N SER A 6 -67.27 22.60 53.20
CA SER A 6 -67.57 21.22 52.78
C SER A 6 -66.43 20.68 51.93
N ALA A 7 -65.84 19.60 52.43
CA ALA A 7 -64.86 18.76 51.76
C ALA A 7 -65.52 17.98 50.61
N LYS A 8 -64.73 17.59 49.62
CA LYS A 8 -64.72 16.23 49.06
C LYS A 8 -63.39 15.98 48.37
N VAL A 9 -62.81 14.83 48.73
CA VAL A 9 -61.50 14.31 48.34
C VAL A 9 -61.70 13.33 47.17
N PHE A 10 -60.59 13.08 46.46
CA PHE A 10 -60.32 12.02 45.46
C PHE A 10 -60.78 12.35 44.02
N ALA A 11 -59.97 12.13 42.98
CA ALA A 11 -58.87 11.19 42.83
C ALA A 11 -57.77 11.74 41.91
N LEU A 12 -56.53 11.34 42.21
CA LEU A 12 -55.39 11.35 41.29
C LEU A 12 -55.75 10.58 40.00
N THR A 13 -55.35 11.11 38.86
CA THR A 13 -54.70 10.28 37.83
C THR A 13 -53.63 11.11 37.12
N LEU A 14 -52.44 10.53 37.20
CA LEU A 14 -51.14 10.97 36.72
C LEU A 14 -51.08 10.87 35.19
N THR A 15 -50.33 11.80 34.57
CA THR A 15 -49.47 11.67 33.38
C THR A 15 -49.98 10.88 32.15
N GLY A 16 -49.83 11.35 30.92
CA GLY A 16 -48.81 12.25 30.44
C GLY A 16 -48.97 12.65 28.96
N LEU A 17 -48.13 13.63 28.63
CA LEU A 17 -47.98 14.41 27.42
C LEU A 17 -47.62 13.61 26.14
N MET A 18 -48.08 14.17 24.98
CA MET A 18 -47.34 14.57 23.76
C MET A 18 -46.34 13.58 23.12
N MET A 19 -46.14 13.43 21.80
CA MET A 19 -46.65 14.01 20.56
C MET A 19 -46.16 13.13 19.39
N VAL A 20 -46.92 13.16 18.30
CA VAL A 20 -46.69 12.85 16.87
C VAL A 20 -45.22 12.62 16.41
N SER A 21 -44.99 11.61 15.57
CA SER A 21 -44.21 11.69 14.29
C SER A 21 -44.25 10.38 13.50
N GLY A 22 -44.37 10.51 12.18
CA GLY A 22 -44.66 9.43 11.24
C GLY A 22 -43.52 8.43 11.03
N CYS A 23 -43.91 7.18 10.76
CA CYS A 23 -43.02 6.12 10.30
C CYS A 23 -42.58 6.41 8.86
N SER A 24 -41.41 7.02 8.69
CA SER A 24 -40.63 6.82 7.47
C SER A 24 -39.78 5.59 7.71
N SER A 25 -40.15 4.49 7.05
CA SER A 25 -39.36 3.27 6.97
C SER A 25 -38.02 3.61 6.34
N GLN A 26 -37.00 3.88 7.16
CA GLN A 26 -35.61 3.88 6.71
C GLN A 26 -35.26 2.42 6.45
N ASP A 27 -35.29 2.02 5.18
CA ASP A 27 -34.50 0.91 4.69
C ASP A 27 -33.05 1.22 5.05
N SER A 28 -32.57 0.64 6.15
CA SER A 28 -31.15 0.52 6.42
C SER A 28 -30.59 -0.39 5.32
N LYS A 29 -30.16 0.22 4.22
CA LYS A 29 -29.33 -0.42 3.22
C LYS A 29 -28.07 -0.85 3.97
N VAL A 30 -28.02 -2.13 4.30
CA VAL A 30 -26.81 -2.79 4.79
C VAL A 30 -25.76 -2.54 3.72
N GLU A 31 -24.80 -1.65 4.00
CA GLU A 31 -23.57 -1.61 3.23
C GLU A 31 -22.92 -2.97 3.42
N GLU A 32 -23.09 -3.83 2.43
CA GLU A 32 -22.37 -5.08 2.29
C GLU A 32 -20.90 -4.70 2.35
N SER A 33 -20.24 -4.97 3.49
CA SER A 33 -18.81 -4.75 3.63
C SER A 33 -18.13 -5.66 2.62
N GLN A 34 -17.81 -5.09 1.46
CA GLN A 34 -17.08 -5.80 0.43
C GLN A 34 -15.73 -6.15 1.04
N SER A 35 -15.43 -7.45 1.14
CA SER A 35 -14.10 -7.90 1.51
C SER A 35 -13.10 -7.27 0.54
N PRO A 36 -11.89 -6.89 1.01
CA PRO A 36 -10.87 -6.39 0.11
C PRO A 36 -10.61 -7.43 -0.99
N PRO A 37 -10.17 -6.99 -2.18
CA PRO A 37 -9.75 -7.91 -3.22
C PRO A 37 -8.63 -8.81 -2.70
N SER A 38 -8.49 -9.98 -3.30
CA SER A 38 -7.35 -10.88 -3.10
C SER A 38 -6.04 -10.26 -3.64
N ALA A 39 -4.89 -10.80 -3.20
CA ALA A 39 -3.58 -10.39 -3.72
C ALA A 39 -3.49 -10.58 -5.25
N ALA A 40 -4.04 -11.68 -5.76
CA ALA A 40 -4.09 -11.99 -7.19
C ALA A 40 -4.98 -11.02 -8.00
N GLU A 41 -6.08 -10.52 -7.42
CA GLU A 41 -6.90 -9.49 -8.08
C GLU A 41 -6.19 -8.14 -8.13
N LEU A 42 -5.36 -7.83 -7.13
CA LEU A 42 -4.56 -6.61 -7.08
C LEU A 42 -3.29 -6.70 -7.95
N MET A 43 -2.67 -7.88 -8.01
CA MET A 43 -1.46 -8.18 -8.76
C MET A 43 -1.71 -9.39 -9.66
N PRO A 44 -2.29 -9.20 -10.86
CA PRO A 44 -2.67 -10.28 -11.76
C PRO A 44 -1.51 -11.21 -12.12
N ARG A 45 -0.27 -10.70 -12.10
CA ARG A 45 0.93 -11.50 -12.40
C ARG A 45 1.09 -12.72 -11.50
N LEU A 46 0.55 -12.69 -10.27
CA LEU A 46 0.59 -13.82 -9.34
C LEU A 46 -0.11 -15.08 -9.87
N VAL A 47 -1.06 -14.94 -10.81
CA VAL A 47 -1.75 -16.10 -11.40
C VAL A 47 -1.13 -16.60 -12.70
N ASP A 48 -0.09 -15.92 -13.21
CA ASP A 48 0.62 -16.36 -14.40
C ASP A 48 1.37 -17.67 -14.13
N GLU A 49 1.61 -18.47 -15.17
CA GLU A 49 2.47 -19.64 -15.06
C GLU A 49 3.91 -19.20 -14.73
N ALA A 50 4.52 -19.85 -13.73
CA ALA A 50 5.90 -19.55 -13.34
C ALA A 50 6.87 -19.90 -14.48
N THR A 51 7.89 -19.06 -14.61
CA THR A 51 8.96 -19.11 -15.62
C THR A 51 10.32 -19.11 -14.94
N ASP A 52 11.39 -19.33 -15.71
CA ASP A 52 12.77 -19.28 -15.19
C ASP A 52 13.14 -17.93 -14.58
N LYS A 53 12.46 -16.84 -14.96
CA LYS A 53 12.70 -15.50 -14.39
C LYS A 53 12.14 -15.36 -12.99
N ASP A 54 11.18 -16.20 -12.61
CA ASP A 54 10.49 -16.14 -11.32
C ASP A 54 11.26 -16.84 -10.20
N GLN A 55 12.49 -17.28 -10.50
CA GLN A 55 13.41 -17.87 -9.53
C GLN A 55 14.31 -16.79 -8.94
N LEU A 56 14.56 -16.87 -7.63
CA LEU A 56 15.56 -16.03 -7.00
C LEU A 56 16.97 -16.42 -7.48
N PRO A 57 17.92 -15.46 -7.48
CA PRO A 57 19.32 -15.77 -7.75
C PRO A 57 19.87 -16.85 -6.81
N GLU A 58 20.91 -17.56 -7.27
CA GLU A 58 21.58 -18.59 -6.47
C GLU A 58 22.02 -18.02 -5.11
N GLY A 59 21.80 -18.80 -4.04
CA GLY A 59 22.11 -18.38 -2.67
C GLY A 59 20.97 -17.69 -1.93
N PHE A 60 19.88 -17.32 -2.62
CA PHE A 60 18.65 -16.85 -2.00
C PHE A 60 17.58 -17.93 -2.02
N GLU A 61 16.91 -18.10 -0.88
CA GLU A 61 15.76 -19.00 -0.75
C GLU A 61 14.50 -18.18 -0.44
N ALA A 62 13.35 -18.75 -0.82
CA ALA A 62 12.08 -18.18 -0.42
C ALA A 62 12.00 -18.12 1.11
N SER A 63 11.69 -16.96 1.67
CA SER A 63 11.44 -16.85 3.10
C SER A 63 10.09 -17.49 3.43
N GLY A 64 9.94 -18.04 4.64
CA GLY A 64 8.64 -18.54 5.14
C GLY A 64 7.60 -17.45 5.42
N THR A 65 7.72 -16.31 4.75
CA THR A 65 6.77 -15.19 4.81
C THR A 65 5.88 -15.13 3.56
N TYR A 66 6.20 -15.88 2.52
CA TYR A 66 5.42 -15.98 1.30
C TYR A 66 5.54 -17.37 0.66
N THR A 67 4.59 -17.67 -0.22
CA THR A 67 4.51 -18.96 -0.89
C THR A 67 5.49 -19.00 -2.06
N ALA A 68 6.49 -19.89 -2.03
CA ALA A 68 7.51 -19.96 -3.08
C ALA A 68 6.93 -20.12 -4.50
N ASP A 69 5.86 -20.91 -4.66
CA ASP A 69 5.20 -21.14 -5.95
C ASP A 69 4.45 -19.90 -6.49
N SER A 70 4.18 -18.92 -5.64
CA SER A 70 3.54 -17.65 -6.00
C SER A 70 4.54 -16.55 -6.38
N LEU A 71 5.84 -16.81 -6.21
CA LEU A 71 6.88 -15.83 -6.53
C LEU A 71 6.85 -15.52 -8.03
N ARG A 72 6.79 -14.24 -8.37
CA ARG A 72 6.83 -13.75 -9.75
C ARG A 72 7.80 -12.60 -9.83
N HIS A 73 8.69 -12.66 -10.82
CA HIS A 73 9.50 -11.52 -11.23
C HIS A 73 8.58 -10.36 -11.56
N LEU A 74 8.86 -9.18 -11.05
CA LEU A 74 8.12 -7.97 -11.36
C LEU A 74 8.92 -7.11 -12.34
N ALA A 75 10.14 -6.74 -11.95
CA ALA A 75 10.93 -5.74 -12.66
C ALA A 75 12.43 -5.86 -12.33
N ASN A 76 13.26 -5.32 -13.22
CA ASN A 76 14.68 -5.06 -12.96
C ASN A 76 14.92 -3.55 -12.95
N SER A 77 15.68 -3.07 -11.98
CA SER A 77 16.17 -1.69 -11.89
C SER A 77 17.70 -1.66 -11.92
N GLY A 78 18.29 -0.47 -12.03
CA GLY A 78 19.72 -0.27 -11.77
C GLY A 78 20.14 -0.52 -10.33
N TYR A 79 19.19 -0.78 -9.42
CA TYR A 79 19.41 -1.00 -8.00
C TYR A 79 19.11 -2.43 -7.54
N GLY A 80 18.49 -3.27 -8.36
CA GLY A 80 18.16 -4.64 -7.98
C GLY A 80 17.12 -5.33 -8.85
N GLU A 81 16.82 -6.56 -8.48
CA GLU A 81 15.73 -7.36 -9.04
C GLU A 81 14.55 -7.36 -8.06
N HIS A 82 13.35 -7.18 -8.59
CA HIS A 82 12.14 -7.00 -7.81
C HIS A 82 11.13 -8.10 -8.14
N PHE A 83 10.52 -8.67 -7.11
CA PHE A 83 9.57 -9.77 -7.22
C PHE A 83 8.33 -9.47 -6.39
N VAL A 84 7.23 -10.12 -6.74
CA VAL A 84 5.99 -10.14 -5.96
C VAL A 84 5.63 -11.58 -5.63
N ALA A 85 4.95 -11.78 -4.51
CA ALA A 85 4.48 -13.10 -4.09
C ALA A 85 3.19 -12.94 -3.26
N GLU A 86 2.45 -14.04 -3.09
CA GLU A 86 1.35 -14.13 -2.14
C GLU A 86 1.87 -14.60 -0.78
N GLY A 87 1.53 -13.84 0.27
CA GLY A 87 1.81 -14.18 1.67
C GLY A 87 1.01 -15.39 2.14
N GLU A 88 1.41 -16.01 3.25
CA GLU A 88 0.72 -17.19 3.79
C GLU A 88 -0.74 -16.91 4.20
N ASP A 89 -1.06 -15.66 4.57
CA ASP A 89 -2.40 -15.22 4.97
C ASP A 89 -3.11 -14.42 3.86
N GLY A 90 -2.64 -14.53 2.60
CA GLY A 90 -3.21 -13.84 1.43
C GLY A 90 -2.75 -12.39 1.28
N GLU A 91 -1.65 -12.00 1.92
CA GLU A 91 -1.01 -10.71 1.72
C GLU A 91 -0.38 -10.58 0.32
N LEU A 92 -0.09 -9.35 -0.09
CA LEU A 92 0.77 -9.10 -1.24
C LEU A 92 2.17 -8.78 -0.75
N CYS A 93 3.15 -9.58 -1.15
CA CYS A 93 4.53 -9.39 -0.81
C CYS A 93 5.29 -8.66 -1.92
N LEU A 94 6.20 -7.78 -1.52
CA LEU A 94 7.27 -7.25 -2.37
C LEU A 94 8.59 -7.82 -1.89
N LEU A 95 9.41 -8.29 -2.83
CA LEU A 95 10.78 -8.71 -2.61
C LEU A 95 11.72 -7.84 -3.44
N THR A 96 12.87 -7.51 -2.87
CA THR A 96 13.97 -6.89 -3.62
C THR A 96 15.27 -7.61 -3.30
N VAL A 97 15.96 -8.06 -4.34
CA VAL A 97 17.35 -8.50 -4.29
C VAL A 97 18.22 -7.32 -4.71
N ALA A 98 19.02 -6.79 -3.79
CA ALA A 98 19.82 -5.59 -4.05
C ALA A 98 20.97 -5.89 -5.01
N ALA A 99 21.14 -5.03 -6.01
CA ALA A 99 22.24 -5.13 -6.95
C ALA A 99 23.59 -4.86 -6.23
N PRO A 100 24.65 -5.56 -6.63
CA PRO A 100 26.00 -5.29 -6.16
C PRO A 100 26.47 -3.91 -6.66
N LYS A 101 27.34 -3.27 -5.88
CA LYS A 101 27.96 -1.98 -6.26
C LYS A 101 28.98 -2.15 -7.41
N GLU A 102 29.58 -3.33 -7.52
CA GLU A 102 30.56 -3.69 -8.53
C GLU A 102 29.95 -4.63 -9.58
N GLN A 103 30.22 -4.35 -10.86
CA GLN A 103 29.73 -5.19 -11.96
C GLN A 103 30.41 -6.56 -11.95
N GLY A 104 29.62 -7.61 -12.15
CA GLY A 104 30.11 -9.00 -12.24
C GLY A 104 30.37 -9.66 -10.88
N VAL A 105 29.94 -9.02 -9.78
CA VAL A 105 29.82 -9.64 -8.46
C VAL A 105 28.40 -10.19 -8.31
N ASP A 106 28.21 -11.25 -7.53
CA ASP A 106 26.88 -11.80 -7.25
C ASP A 106 26.15 -10.95 -6.18
N PRO A 107 24.81 -10.85 -6.23
CA PRO A 107 24.06 -10.18 -5.18
C PRO A 107 24.16 -10.96 -3.85
N GLU A 108 24.24 -10.24 -2.73
CA GLU A 108 24.41 -10.86 -1.40
C GLU A 108 23.26 -10.54 -0.44
N VAL A 109 22.39 -9.58 -0.77
CA VAL A 109 21.32 -9.13 0.13
C VAL A 109 19.98 -9.09 -0.59
N ALA A 110 18.96 -9.66 0.08
CA ALA A 110 17.56 -9.52 -0.29
C ALA A 110 16.72 -9.25 0.95
N SER A 111 15.58 -8.58 0.77
CA SER A 111 14.59 -8.39 1.81
C SER A 111 13.18 -8.51 1.24
N SER A 112 12.21 -8.77 2.12
CA SER A 112 10.81 -8.89 1.77
C SER A 112 9.91 -8.20 2.79
N THR A 113 8.73 -7.80 2.33
CA THR A 113 7.65 -7.33 3.20
C THR A 113 6.30 -7.75 2.61
N CYS A 114 5.37 -8.15 3.47
CA CYS A 114 4.07 -8.73 3.10
C CYS A 114 2.93 -8.01 3.84
N PRO A 115 2.58 -6.78 3.45
CA PRO A 115 1.45 -6.09 4.05
C PRO A 115 0.10 -6.68 3.61
N PRO A 116 -0.95 -6.58 4.45
CA PRO A 116 -2.31 -6.94 4.05
C PRO A 116 -2.77 -6.17 2.80
N VAL A 117 -3.59 -6.80 1.95
CA VAL A 117 -4.03 -6.20 0.66
C VAL A 117 -4.68 -4.83 0.83
N GLN A 118 -5.49 -4.63 1.88
CA GLN A 118 -6.07 -3.32 2.17
C GLN A 118 -5.02 -2.23 2.38
N HIS A 119 -3.92 -2.55 3.05
CA HIS A 119 -2.81 -1.60 3.24
C HIS A 119 -2.17 -1.23 1.89
N VAL A 120 -2.06 -2.19 0.96
CA VAL A 120 -1.49 -1.94 -0.37
C VAL A 120 -2.38 -1.00 -1.18
N LEU A 121 -3.70 -1.16 -1.15
CA LEU A 121 -4.63 -0.23 -1.78
C LEU A 121 -4.48 1.20 -1.24
N ASP A 122 -4.33 1.29 0.08
CA ASP A 122 -4.31 2.57 0.78
C ASP A 122 -2.94 3.26 0.76
N ASN A 123 -1.83 2.51 0.69
CA ASN A 123 -0.48 3.05 0.89
C ASN A 123 0.59 2.49 -0.06
N GLY A 124 0.30 1.41 -0.77
CA GLY A 124 1.28 0.65 -1.51
C GLY A 124 2.15 -0.22 -0.60
N ILE A 125 3.33 -0.60 -1.08
CA ILE A 125 4.32 -1.35 -0.32
C ILE A 125 5.64 -0.59 -0.33
N LEU A 126 6.13 -0.24 0.86
CA LEU A 126 7.50 0.26 1.05
C LEU A 126 8.39 -0.88 1.53
N LEU A 127 9.48 -1.12 0.80
CA LEU A 127 10.54 -2.05 1.17
C LEU A 127 11.89 -1.34 1.21
N GLU A 128 12.63 -1.53 2.29
CA GLU A 128 14.04 -1.17 2.40
C GLU A 128 14.91 -2.43 2.40
N VAL A 129 16.02 -2.38 1.67
CA VAL A 129 17.09 -3.38 1.71
C VAL A 129 18.38 -2.67 2.13
N THR A 130 18.94 -3.05 3.28
CA THR A 130 20.28 -2.58 3.70
C THR A 130 21.34 -3.42 3.02
N GLY A 131 21.97 -2.90 1.97
CA GLY A 131 22.91 -3.63 1.11
C GLY A 131 24.30 -3.84 1.69
N GLY A 132 24.61 -3.20 2.83
CA GLY A 132 25.89 -3.36 3.51
C GLY A 132 27.09 -2.87 2.71
N GLU A 133 28.22 -3.58 2.78
CA GLU A 133 29.46 -3.15 2.12
C GLU A 133 29.41 -3.38 0.60
N SER A 134 28.86 -4.51 0.15
CA SER A 134 28.92 -5.01 -1.23
C SER A 134 27.76 -4.56 -2.13
N SER A 135 26.59 -4.29 -1.57
CA SER A 135 25.36 -3.99 -2.33
C SER A 135 24.81 -2.60 -2.03
N PHE A 136 23.98 -2.07 -2.93
CA PHE A 136 23.30 -0.78 -2.70
C PHE A 136 22.30 -0.88 -1.55
N ASP A 137 22.16 0.20 -0.76
CA ASP A 137 20.98 0.37 0.09
C ASP A 137 19.82 0.79 -0.81
N VAL A 138 18.80 -0.06 -0.92
CA VAL A 138 17.71 0.08 -1.91
C VAL A 138 16.40 0.38 -1.19
N VAL A 139 15.68 1.35 -1.75
CA VAL A 139 14.31 1.65 -1.39
C VAL A 139 13.42 1.36 -2.58
N SER A 140 12.39 0.53 -2.38
CA SER A 140 11.40 0.17 -3.38
C SER A 140 10.01 0.53 -2.88
N TYR A 141 9.27 1.31 -3.66
CA TYR A 141 7.85 1.59 -3.43
C TYR A 141 7.01 0.97 -4.54
N LEU A 142 6.28 -0.10 -4.24
CA LEU A 142 5.20 -0.54 -5.11
C LEU A 142 4.00 0.36 -4.83
N LEU A 143 3.60 1.14 -5.83
CA LEU A 143 2.50 2.10 -5.67
C LEU A 143 1.15 1.40 -5.63
N PRO A 144 0.16 2.00 -4.94
CA PRO A 144 -1.24 1.66 -5.12
C PRO A 144 -1.67 1.62 -6.60
N PRO A 145 -2.61 0.73 -6.97
CA PRO A 145 -3.03 0.51 -8.35
C PRO A 145 -3.74 1.73 -8.97
N ASP A 146 -4.21 2.67 -8.16
CA ASP A 146 -4.85 3.91 -8.61
C ASP A 146 -3.84 5.04 -8.93
N ILE A 147 -2.54 4.81 -8.70
CA ILE A 147 -1.47 5.74 -9.08
C ILE A 147 -0.78 5.24 -10.34
N SER A 148 -0.92 6.00 -11.43
CA SER A 148 -0.32 5.66 -12.72
C SER A 148 1.17 6.02 -12.80
N GLU A 149 1.87 5.37 -13.74
CA GLU A 149 3.26 5.73 -14.10
C GLU A 149 3.39 7.21 -14.46
N GLN A 150 2.42 7.74 -15.20
CA GLN A 150 2.41 9.13 -15.61
C GLN A 150 2.34 10.05 -14.40
N SER A 151 1.43 9.79 -13.46
CA SER A 151 1.28 10.56 -12.23
C SER A 151 2.55 10.51 -11.37
N ALA A 152 3.16 9.33 -11.24
CA ALA A 152 4.44 9.17 -10.55
C ALA A 152 5.57 9.95 -11.25
N THR A 153 5.64 9.86 -12.58
CA THR A 153 6.66 10.52 -13.40
C THR A 153 6.57 12.04 -13.33
N GLU A 154 5.36 12.59 -13.42
CA GLU A 154 5.13 14.03 -13.31
C GLU A 154 5.55 14.55 -11.94
N ALA A 155 5.14 13.88 -10.86
CA ALA A 155 5.52 14.27 -9.50
C ALA A 155 7.04 14.20 -9.27
N ILE A 156 7.70 13.14 -9.73
CA ILE A 156 9.17 13.02 -9.58
C ILE A 156 9.91 14.08 -10.42
N LYS A 157 9.43 14.42 -11.62
CA LYS A 157 10.03 15.49 -12.44
C LYS A 157 9.97 16.87 -11.78
N GLU A 158 8.93 17.14 -11.01
CA GLU A 158 8.81 18.39 -10.26
C GLU A 158 9.81 18.46 -9.08
N LEU A 159 10.06 17.33 -8.43
CA LEU A 159 10.98 17.23 -7.29
C LEU A 159 12.45 17.20 -7.71
N VAL A 160 12.72 16.54 -8.83
CA VAL A 160 14.06 16.41 -9.41
C VAL A 160 13.99 16.89 -10.86
N PRO A 161 14.04 18.22 -11.09
CA PRO A 161 14.22 18.77 -12.42
C PRO A 161 15.48 18.14 -13.04
N ASP A 162 15.35 17.54 -14.22
CA ASP A 162 16.42 16.81 -14.90
C ASP A 162 16.79 15.43 -14.29
N ASN A 163 15.80 14.68 -13.77
CA ASN A 163 15.91 13.24 -13.43
C ASN A 163 16.20 12.37 -14.68
N HIS A 164 17.38 12.55 -15.26
CA HIS A 164 17.91 11.69 -16.30
C HIS A 164 18.39 10.39 -15.65
N SER A 165 17.95 9.24 -16.15
CA SER A 165 18.43 7.91 -15.73
C SER A 165 19.96 7.77 -15.76
N GLU A 166 20.64 8.66 -16.47
CA GLU A 166 22.08 8.69 -16.71
C GLU A 166 22.85 9.59 -15.71
N LEU A 167 22.16 10.43 -14.94
CA LEU A 167 22.75 11.38 -13.98
C LEU A 167 22.28 11.04 -12.56
N ARG A 168 23.23 10.81 -11.65
CA ARG A 168 22.97 10.21 -10.34
C ARG A 168 22.66 11.25 -9.23
N PRO A 169 21.81 10.88 -8.24
CA PRO A 169 21.09 9.61 -8.18
C PRO A 169 19.70 9.70 -8.84
N PRO A 170 19.37 8.86 -9.85
CA PRO A 170 18.03 8.85 -10.38
C PRO A 170 17.04 8.20 -9.42
N VAL A 171 15.78 8.61 -9.52
CA VAL A 171 14.64 7.78 -9.15
C VAL A 171 14.22 7.02 -10.40
N GLU A 172 14.25 5.69 -10.35
CA GLU A 172 13.75 4.84 -11.42
C GLU A 172 12.27 4.57 -11.21
N ILE A 173 11.46 4.83 -12.24
CA ILE A 173 10.03 4.51 -12.28
C ILE A 173 9.86 3.40 -13.30
N ILE A 174 9.36 2.25 -12.84
CA ILE A 174 9.22 1.07 -13.68
C ILE A 174 7.77 0.63 -13.63
N SER A 175 7.19 0.39 -14.81
CA SER A 175 5.85 -0.16 -14.94
C SER A 175 5.90 -1.58 -15.48
N ALA A 176 5.17 -2.48 -14.83
CA ALA A 176 5.00 -3.86 -15.27
C ALA A 176 3.55 -4.29 -14.99
N ASP A 177 2.79 -4.61 -16.04
CA ASP A 177 1.45 -5.19 -15.93
C ASP A 177 0.51 -4.45 -14.96
N SER A 178 0.44 -3.11 -15.11
CA SER A 178 -0.30 -2.15 -14.27
C SER A 178 0.29 -1.83 -12.89
N ALA A 179 1.28 -2.59 -12.42
CA ALA A 179 2.07 -2.22 -11.25
C ALA A 179 3.05 -1.09 -11.60
N VAL A 180 3.21 -0.13 -10.68
CA VAL A 180 4.19 0.95 -10.79
C VAL A 180 5.13 0.88 -9.60
N LEU A 181 6.43 0.77 -9.87
CA LEU A 181 7.48 0.67 -8.88
C LEU A 181 8.36 1.92 -8.94
N LEU A 182 8.56 2.59 -7.80
CA LEU A 182 9.63 3.59 -7.65
C LEU A 182 10.82 2.94 -6.95
N VAL A 183 12.00 3.04 -7.55
CA VAL A 183 13.22 2.47 -6.99
C VAL A 183 14.31 3.52 -6.93
N MET A 184 14.98 3.59 -5.78
CA MET A 184 16.05 4.56 -5.53
C MET A 184 16.97 4.06 -4.42
N THR A 185 18.05 4.78 -4.15
CA THR A 185 18.87 4.50 -2.96
C THR A 185 18.24 5.08 -1.69
N SER A 186 18.58 4.53 -0.51
CA SER A 186 18.16 5.13 0.77
C SER A 186 18.62 6.59 0.90
N GLN A 187 19.82 6.93 0.41
CA GLN A 187 20.31 8.30 0.38
C GLN A 187 19.42 9.22 -0.48
N THR A 188 19.01 8.76 -1.66
CA THR A 188 18.10 9.50 -2.54
C THR A 188 16.75 9.72 -1.86
N SER A 189 16.19 8.68 -1.25
CA SER A 189 14.92 8.80 -0.52
C SER A 189 15.00 9.86 0.57
N GLN A 190 16.10 9.90 1.35
CA GLN A 190 16.33 10.92 2.36
C GLN A 190 16.48 12.33 1.78
N GLN A 191 17.14 12.49 0.63
CA GLN A 191 17.31 13.78 -0.05
C GLN A 191 16.00 14.33 -0.60
N LEU A 192 15.15 13.47 -1.16
CA LEU A 192 13.82 13.86 -1.65
C LEU A 192 12.89 14.30 -0.51
N GLY A 193 13.07 13.72 0.67
CA GLY A 193 12.21 14.01 1.81
C GLY A 193 10.79 13.48 1.62
N GLU A 194 9.83 14.10 2.31
CA GLU A 194 8.41 13.76 2.17
C GLU A 194 7.84 14.42 0.91
N PHE A 195 7.14 13.64 0.08
CA PHE A 195 6.46 14.16 -1.11
C PHE A 195 5.12 13.48 -1.33
N GLN A 196 4.32 14.05 -2.22
CA GLN A 196 2.96 13.59 -2.51
C GLN A 196 2.83 13.11 -3.95
N LEU A 197 2.14 11.99 -4.13
CA LEU A 197 1.71 11.49 -5.42
C LEU A 197 0.21 11.70 -5.57
N PRO A 198 -0.25 12.37 -6.64
CA PRO A 198 -1.68 12.55 -6.86
C PRO A 198 -2.35 11.22 -7.24
N ARG A 199 -3.54 10.98 -6.69
CA ARG A 199 -4.41 9.86 -7.03
C ARG A 199 -5.49 10.29 -8.02
N ALA A 200 -6.02 9.33 -8.78
CA ALA A 200 -7.08 9.59 -9.76
C ALA A 200 -8.38 10.14 -9.12
N ASN A 201 -8.63 9.85 -7.85
CA ASN A 201 -9.81 10.30 -7.12
C ASN A 201 -9.70 11.76 -6.60
N GLY A 202 -8.54 12.41 -6.78
CA GLY A 202 -8.26 13.77 -6.29
C GLY A 202 -7.57 13.84 -4.92
N ASP A 203 -7.41 12.71 -4.23
CA ASP A 203 -6.58 12.62 -3.03
C ASP A 203 -5.09 12.51 -3.38
N SER A 204 -4.22 12.42 -2.37
CA SER A 204 -2.80 12.18 -2.57
C SER A 204 -2.27 11.09 -1.64
N LEU A 205 -1.30 10.32 -2.13
CA LEU A 205 -0.48 9.43 -1.32
C LEU A 205 0.75 10.20 -0.84
N THR A 206 1.00 10.22 0.47
CA THR A 206 2.24 10.75 1.04
C THR A 206 3.30 9.66 1.12
N LEU A 207 4.39 9.82 0.37
CA LEU A 207 5.58 8.99 0.51
C LEU A 207 6.58 9.68 1.45
N ARG A 208 7.07 8.94 2.45
CA ARG A 208 7.97 9.44 3.48
C ARG A 208 9.36 8.84 3.31
N PRO A 209 10.42 9.61 3.58
CA PRO A 209 11.77 9.07 3.52
C PRO A 209 11.95 8.02 4.61
N ILE A 210 12.83 7.05 4.33
CA ILE A 210 13.21 6.07 5.34
C ILE A 210 14.16 6.73 6.34
N ARG A 211 13.93 6.48 7.64
CA ARG A 211 14.59 7.17 8.76
C ARG A 211 15.88 6.50 9.19
#